data_AF-A0A6C0KML8-F1
#
_entry.id   AF-A0A6C0KML8-F1
#
_cell.length_a   1.000
_cell.length_b   1.000
_cell.length_c   1.000
_cell.angle_alpha   90.00
_cell.angle_beta   90.00
_cell.angle_gamma   90.00
#
_symmetry.space_group_name_H-M   'P 1'
#
loop_
_entity.id
_entity.type
_entity.pdbx_description
1 polymer ?
#
loop_
_entity_poly.entity_id
_entity_poly.type
_entity_poly.pdbx_seq_one_letter_code
_entity_poly.pdbx_strand_id
1 'polypeptide(L)'
;MSQMVDFMFNNLSRIGQDPYNHTQDAAMNNGQSSYMLTNLNSKNDANSLNMMTIYPTMNLKSSNQLGPAGYNVDDSTNLMKSKLTNTNCKISLQERSYLTVPYLGKGNIDVGLENSLKFGDTLKESKSSAQLGEKTQQDLEKYPLNTDIRKSLNNPSQRIEESAVKGWVRGGLPSREIYKNKKLQCN
;
A
#
# COMPACT_ATOMS: atom_id res chain seq x y z
N MET A 1 33.81 -74.61 40.75
CA MET A 1 32.39 -74.25 40.50
C MET A 1 32.00 -74.83 39.16
N SER A 2 31.23 -75.91 39.17
CA SER A 2 30.71 -76.56 37.96
C SER A 2 29.48 -75.79 37.50
N GLN A 3 29.46 -75.32 36.24
CA GLN A 3 28.23 -74.86 35.61
C GLN A 3 27.43 -76.10 35.19
N MET A 4 26.31 -76.33 35.86
CA MET A 4 25.29 -77.27 35.41
C MET A 4 24.65 -76.67 34.16
N VAL A 5 24.98 -77.23 32.99
CA VAL A 5 24.27 -76.93 31.73
C VAL A 5 23.15 -77.96 31.63
N ASP A 6 21.91 -77.48 31.58
CA ASP A 6 20.74 -78.33 31.35
C ASP A 6 20.74 -78.81 29.89
N PHE A 7 20.69 -80.14 29.67
CA PHE A 7 20.68 -80.76 28.34
C PHE A 7 19.26 -81.01 27.83
N MET A 8 18.23 -80.56 28.56
CA MET A 8 16.85 -80.62 28.09
C MET A 8 16.55 -79.44 27.16
N PHE A 9 16.44 -79.72 25.85
CA PHE A 9 15.86 -78.81 24.87
C PHE A 9 14.46 -78.36 25.35
N ASN A 10 14.17 -77.06 25.33
CA ASN A 10 12.95 -76.50 25.93
C ASN A 10 11.68 -77.16 25.34
N ASN A 11 10.98 -77.86 26.23
CA ASN A 11 10.10 -78.99 25.94
C ASN A 11 8.65 -78.58 25.63
N LEU A 12 8.43 -77.79 24.58
CA LEU A 12 7.06 -77.36 24.20
C LEU A 12 6.51 -78.04 22.94
N SER A 13 7.33 -78.62 22.05
CA SER A 13 6.86 -79.57 21.00
C SER A 13 7.96 -80.05 20.03
N ARG A 14 8.82 -79.16 19.50
CA ARG A 14 9.83 -79.47 18.48
C ARG A 14 11.08 -78.61 18.68
N ILE A 15 12.26 -79.15 18.33
CA ILE A 15 13.57 -78.45 18.32
C ILE A 15 13.51 -77.07 17.63
N GLY A 16 12.64 -76.89 16.63
CA GLY A 16 12.37 -75.62 15.94
C GLY A 16 11.90 -74.45 16.82
N GLN A 17 11.40 -74.72 18.03
CA GLN A 17 10.86 -73.72 18.96
C GLN A 17 11.85 -73.36 20.08
N ASP A 18 13.06 -73.93 20.07
CA ASP A 18 14.09 -73.59 21.04
C ASP A 18 14.65 -72.19 20.74
N PRO A 19 14.75 -71.28 21.74
CA PRO A 19 15.32 -69.94 21.55
C PRO A 19 16.73 -69.94 20.95
N TYR A 20 17.50 -71.02 21.09
CA TYR A 20 18.85 -71.14 20.54
C TYR A 20 18.90 -71.85 19.17
N ASN A 21 17.75 -72.25 18.61
CA ASN A 21 17.70 -72.87 17.29
C ASN A 21 17.47 -71.82 16.19
N HIS A 22 18.55 -71.45 15.51
CA HIS A 22 18.51 -70.56 14.36
C HIS A 22 18.44 -71.35 13.05
N THR A 23 17.22 -71.68 12.62
CA THR A 23 16.99 -72.28 11.28
C THR A 23 16.89 -71.21 10.20
N GLN A 24 17.21 -71.57 8.95
CA GLN A 24 17.04 -70.68 7.81
C GLN A 24 15.57 -70.26 7.64
N ASP A 25 14.62 -71.16 7.93
CA ASP A 25 13.19 -70.85 7.90
C ASP A 25 12.82 -69.76 8.92
N ALA A 26 13.36 -69.83 10.14
CA ALA A 26 13.15 -68.78 11.14
C ALA A 26 13.76 -67.44 10.70
N ALA A 27 14.96 -67.45 10.12
CA ALA A 27 15.60 -66.24 9.60
C ALA A 27 14.79 -65.60 8.46
N MET A 28 14.31 -66.41 7.51
CA MET A 28 13.49 -65.94 6.39
C MET A 28 12.14 -65.40 6.86
N ASN A 29 11.45 -66.13 7.77
CA ASN A 29 10.18 -65.69 8.33
C ASN A 29 10.32 -64.38 9.13
N ASN A 30 11.39 -64.25 9.92
CA ASN A 30 11.70 -63.02 10.64
C ASN A 30 12.04 -61.86 9.70
N GLY A 31 12.77 -62.11 8.61
CA GLY A 31 13.06 -61.11 7.57
C GLY A 31 11.80 -60.61 6.88
N GLN A 32 10.93 -61.54 6.46
CA GLN A 32 9.63 -61.24 5.84
C GLN A 32 8.74 -60.43 6.80
N SER A 33 8.62 -60.88 8.05
CA SER A 33 7.82 -60.21 9.08
C SER A 33 8.35 -58.80 9.38
N SER A 34 9.67 -58.67 9.53
CA SER A 34 10.33 -57.37 9.72
C SER A 34 10.03 -56.45 8.54
N TYR A 35 10.18 -56.90 7.29
CA TYR A 35 9.88 -56.09 6.12
C TYR A 35 8.43 -55.59 6.10
N MET A 36 7.47 -56.44 6.45
CA MET A 36 6.04 -56.08 6.45
C MET A 36 5.64 -55.16 7.59
N LEU A 37 6.28 -55.28 8.76
CA LEU A 37 5.89 -54.57 9.99
C LEU A 37 6.81 -53.38 10.33
N THR A 38 7.91 -53.17 9.60
CA THR A 38 8.83 -52.07 9.89
C THR A 38 8.16 -50.73 9.62
N ASN A 39 7.94 -49.96 10.70
CA ASN A 39 7.58 -48.56 10.59
C ASN A 39 8.85 -47.70 10.51
N LEU A 40 9.13 -47.16 9.33
CA LEU A 40 10.27 -46.29 9.07
C LEU A 40 10.04 -44.83 9.54
N ASN A 41 8.82 -44.48 9.94
CA ASN A 41 8.34 -43.13 10.20
C ASN A 41 7.95 -42.91 11.68
N SER A 42 8.78 -43.34 12.63
CA SER A 42 8.47 -43.24 14.06
C SER A 42 8.52 -41.81 14.61
N LYS A 43 9.37 -40.95 14.05
CA LYS A 43 9.54 -39.53 14.46
C LYS A 43 9.68 -38.57 13.29
N ASN A 44 10.32 -38.99 12.21
CA ASN A 44 10.50 -38.22 10.98
C ASN A 44 10.41 -39.15 9.77
N ASP A 45 10.42 -38.58 8.57
CA ASP A 45 10.36 -39.29 7.29
C ASP A 45 11.73 -39.57 6.66
N ALA A 46 12.83 -39.12 7.28
CA ALA A 46 14.18 -39.19 6.71
C ALA A 46 14.62 -40.62 6.35
N ASN A 47 14.30 -41.61 7.19
CA ASN A 47 14.64 -43.01 6.93
C ASN A 47 13.86 -43.58 5.73
N SER A 48 12.59 -43.20 5.60
CA SER A 48 11.77 -43.59 4.44
C SER A 48 12.26 -42.93 3.16
N LEU A 49 12.69 -41.67 3.23
CA LEU A 49 13.30 -40.93 2.12
C LEU A 49 14.63 -41.56 1.67
N ASN A 50 15.47 -41.97 2.62
CA ASN A 50 16.72 -42.65 2.32
C ASN A 50 16.47 -44.02 1.64
N MET A 51 15.51 -44.79 2.15
CA MET A 51 15.13 -46.07 1.53
C MET A 51 14.61 -45.88 0.10
N MET A 52 13.76 -44.87 -0.14
CA MET A 52 13.30 -44.53 -1.48
C MET A 52 14.44 -44.14 -2.42
N THR A 53 15.45 -43.42 -1.91
CA THR A 53 16.59 -42.96 -2.71
C THR A 53 17.53 -44.12 -3.07
N ILE A 54 17.68 -45.11 -2.18
CA ILE A 54 18.52 -46.30 -2.42
C ILE A 54 17.83 -47.27 -3.40
N TYR A 55 16.50 -47.40 -3.33
CA TYR A 55 15.76 -48.37 -4.13
C TYR A 55 14.82 -47.69 -5.14
N PRO A 56 15.19 -47.61 -6.43
CA PRO A 56 14.43 -46.85 -7.44
C PRO A 56 13.05 -47.42 -7.76
N THR A 57 12.76 -48.66 -7.33
CA THR A 57 11.45 -49.30 -7.50
C THR A 57 10.46 -48.93 -6.39
N MET A 58 10.92 -48.21 -5.35
CA MET A 58 10.07 -47.78 -4.24
C MET A 58 9.60 -46.35 -4.47
N ASN A 59 8.30 -46.13 -4.35
CA ASN A 59 7.71 -44.79 -4.36
C ASN A 59 7.14 -44.49 -2.98
N LEU A 60 7.48 -43.33 -2.43
CA LEU A 60 6.90 -42.85 -1.18
C LEU A 60 5.61 -42.06 -1.47
N LYS A 61 4.54 -42.38 -0.77
CA LYS A 61 3.37 -41.49 -0.66
C LYS A 61 3.53 -40.65 0.60
N SER A 62 3.87 -39.38 0.44
CA SER A 62 3.93 -38.44 1.57
C SER A 62 2.54 -38.05 2.06
N SER A 63 2.47 -37.58 3.30
CA SER A 63 1.34 -36.82 3.82
C SER A 63 1.36 -35.39 3.26
N ASN A 64 0.19 -34.80 3.02
CA ASN A 64 0.09 -33.58 2.22
C ASN A 64 0.83 -32.36 2.80
N GLN A 65 0.79 -32.16 4.12
CA GLN A 65 1.25 -30.90 4.72
C GLN A 65 1.99 -31.08 6.05
N LEU A 66 1.67 -32.15 6.78
CA LEU A 66 2.28 -32.50 8.06
C LEU A 66 3.05 -33.79 7.88
N GLY A 67 4.33 -33.80 8.20
CA GLY A 67 5.14 -35.01 8.25
C GLY A 67 4.66 -35.96 9.35
N PRO A 68 5.17 -37.21 9.36
CA PRO A 68 4.89 -38.15 10.44
C PRO A 68 5.13 -37.52 11.82
N ALA A 69 4.20 -37.71 12.74
CA ALA A 69 4.24 -37.13 14.09
C ALA A 69 4.39 -35.58 14.16
N GLY A 70 4.15 -34.86 13.06
CA GLY A 70 4.20 -33.39 13.03
C GLY A 70 5.60 -32.78 13.09
N TYR A 71 6.65 -33.52 12.71
CA TYR A 71 8.05 -33.06 12.86
C TYR A 71 8.38 -31.76 12.10
N ASN A 72 7.70 -31.48 10.98
CA ASN A 72 7.98 -30.36 10.08
C ASN A 72 7.15 -29.10 10.37
N VAL A 73 6.38 -29.07 11.47
CA VAL A 73 5.45 -27.97 11.77
C VAL A 73 6.19 -26.64 11.96
N ASP A 74 7.28 -26.64 12.71
CA ASP A 74 8.04 -25.42 12.99
C ASP A 74 8.74 -24.90 11.73
N ASP A 75 9.41 -25.79 10.98
CA ASP A 75 10.09 -25.43 9.74
C ASP A 75 9.13 -24.93 8.67
N SER A 76 7.99 -25.61 8.49
CA SER A 76 6.95 -25.17 7.54
C SER A 76 6.37 -23.81 7.93
N THR A 77 6.14 -23.57 9.22
CA THR A 77 5.66 -22.28 9.73
C THR A 77 6.68 -21.17 9.51
N ASN A 78 7.96 -21.45 9.74
CA ASN A 78 9.05 -20.50 9.51
C ASN A 78 9.17 -20.14 8.03
N LEU A 79 9.08 -21.12 7.13
CA LEU A 79 9.11 -20.88 5.68
C LEU A 79 7.90 -20.07 5.20
N MET A 80 6.69 -20.36 5.69
CA MET A 80 5.48 -19.61 5.34
C MET A 80 5.50 -18.15 5.83
N LYS A 81 6.09 -17.90 7.01
CA LYS A 81 6.23 -16.55 7.58
C LYS A 81 7.45 -15.79 7.04
N SER A 82 8.36 -16.47 6.34
CA SER A 82 9.58 -15.84 5.84
C SER A 82 9.28 -14.78 4.78
N LYS A 83 10.14 -13.75 4.72
CA LYS A 83 10.06 -12.73 3.69
C LYS A 83 10.41 -13.36 2.34
N LEU A 84 9.52 -13.25 1.36
CA LEU A 84 9.76 -13.67 -0.02
C LEU A 84 11.07 -13.05 -0.52
N THR A 85 12.01 -13.91 -0.94
CA THR A 85 13.29 -13.52 -1.53
C THR A 85 13.11 -12.98 -2.96
N ASN A 86 12.09 -13.47 -3.66
CA ASN A 86 11.68 -13.00 -4.97
C ASN A 86 10.32 -12.31 -4.85
N THR A 87 10.32 -11.05 -4.42
CA THR A 87 9.15 -10.20 -4.63
C THR A 87 9.00 -10.04 -6.14
N ASN A 88 7.80 -10.25 -6.70
CA ASN A 88 7.46 -10.06 -8.13
C ASN A 88 7.60 -8.58 -8.59
N CYS A 89 8.58 -7.86 -8.07
CA CYS A 89 8.98 -6.55 -8.51
C CYS A 89 9.87 -6.69 -9.74
N LYS A 90 9.60 -5.85 -10.75
CA LYS A 90 10.44 -5.73 -11.93
C LYS A 90 11.81 -5.20 -11.49
N ILE A 91 12.82 -6.07 -11.49
CA ILE A 91 14.21 -5.63 -11.32
C ILE A 91 14.68 -4.94 -12.60
N SER A 92 15.26 -3.76 -12.47
CA SER A 92 15.96 -3.10 -13.57
C SER A 92 17.38 -3.65 -13.60
N LEU A 93 17.76 -4.33 -14.69
CA LEU A 93 19.13 -4.82 -14.91
C LEU A 93 20.08 -3.72 -15.43
N GLN A 94 19.57 -2.51 -15.61
CA GLN A 94 20.41 -1.36 -15.98
C GLN A 94 21.27 -0.99 -14.78
N GLU A 95 22.55 -0.71 -15.03
CA GLU A 95 23.41 -0.11 -14.02
C GLU A 95 22.81 1.23 -13.57
N ARG A 96 22.96 1.55 -12.28
CA ARG A 96 22.51 2.86 -11.80
C ARG A 96 23.39 3.93 -12.45
N SER A 97 22.82 5.10 -12.74
CA SER A 97 23.50 6.18 -13.48
C SER A 97 24.75 6.78 -12.79
N TYR A 98 25.15 6.30 -11.61
CA TYR A 98 26.31 6.78 -10.85
C TYR A 98 27.01 5.60 -10.18
N LEU A 99 28.34 5.43 -10.27
CA LEU A 99 29.02 4.25 -9.69
C LEU A 99 29.04 4.29 -8.15
N THR A 100 29.29 5.46 -7.55
CA THR A 100 29.43 5.68 -6.09
C THR A 100 28.43 6.71 -5.54
N VAL A 101 28.13 6.69 -4.24
CA VAL A 101 27.16 7.63 -3.65
C VAL A 101 27.70 9.06 -3.82
N PRO A 102 26.96 9.99 -4.43
CA PRO A 102 27.42 11.37 -4.58
C PRO A 102 27.53 12.05 -3.21
N TYR A 103 28.33 13.11 -3.12
CA TYR A 103 28.53 13.85 -1.88
C TYR A 103 27.19 14.39 -1.32
N LEU A 104 26.79 13.90 -0.15
CA LEU A 104 25.52 14.25 0.53
C LEU A 104 25.67 15.38 1.57
N GLY A 105 26.85 15.98 1.73
CA GLY A 105 27.12 16.94 2.81
C GLY A 105 26.34 18.26 2.71
N LYS A 106 25.68 18.53 1.58
CA LYS A 106 24.78 19.68 1.41
C LYS A 106 23.37 19.46 1.96
N GLY A 107 23.05 18.23 2.40
CA GLY A 107 21.74 17.89 2.95
C GLY A 107 20.64 17.80 1.88
N ASN A 108 19.40 17.68 2.34
CA ASN A 108 18.22 17.70 1.49
C ASN A 108 17.96 19.15 1.01
N ILE A 109 17.74 19.33 -0.29
CA ILE A 109 17.56 20.65 -0.91
C ILE A 109 16.06 20.94 -1.01
N ASP A 110 15.60 21.97 -0.29
CA ASP A 110 14.27 22.56 -0.49
C ASP A 110 14.39 23.77 -1.43
N VAL A 111 14.07 23.53 -2.70
CA VAL A 111 14.14 24.55 -3.76
C VAL A 111 13.21 25.73 -3.50
N GLY A 112 12.05 25.50 -2.86
CA GLY A 112 11.07 26.54 -2.59
C GLY A 112 11.58 27.52 -1.53
N LEU A 113 12.10 26.98 -0.43
CA LEU A 113 12.73 27.76 0.63
C LEU A 113 13.98 28.48 0.13
N GLU A 114 14.84 27.79 -0.62
CA GLU A 114 16.06 28.38 -1.18
C GLU A 114 15.74 29.56 -2.12
N ASN A 115 14.75 29.42 -3.00
CA ASN A 115 14.32 30.50 -3.88
C ASN A 115 13.75 31.68 -3.09
N SER A 116 12.94 31.40 -2.06
CA SER A 116 12.37 32.44 -1.20
C SER A 116 13.46 33.23 -0.47
N LEU A 117 14.52 32.56 0.01
CA LEU A 117 15.66 33.22 0.65
C LEU A 117 16.54 33.98 -0.36
N LYS A 118 16.76 33.43 -1.56
CA LYS A 118 17.62 34.05 -2.58
C LYS A 118 17.00 35.30 -3.19
N PHE A 119 15.75 35.22 -3.59
CA PHE A 119 15.09 36.30 -4.31
C PHE A 119 14.29 37.21 -3.39
N GLY A 120 13.98 36.75 -2.17
CA GLY A 120 13.11 37.49 -1.26
C GLY A 120 11.73 37.71 -1.87
N ASP A 121 11.01 38.68 -1.31
CA ASP A 121 9.78 39.18 -1.92
C ASP A 121 10.14 40.22 -2.99
N THR A 122 9.71 39.98 -4.22
CA THR A 122 10.05 40.84 -5.38
C THR A 122 9.22 42.13 -5.40
N LEU A 123 8.05 42.12 -4.74
CA LEU A 123 7.12 43.25 -4.70
C LEU A 123 7.08 43.84 -3.29
N LYS A 124 7.95 44.81 -3.01
CA LYS A 124 7.95 45.53 -1.73
C LYS A 124 6.62 46.24 -1.45
N GLU A 125 5.94 46.71 -2.48
CA GLU A 125 4.71 47.50 -2.38
C GLU A 125 3.50 46.68 -2.85
N SER A 126 3.09 45.69 -2.05
CA SER A 126 1.82 45.00 -2.28
C SER A 126 0.65 45.88 -1.77
N LYS A 127 -0.49 45.91 -2.47
CA LYS A 127 -1.71 46.63 -2.00
C LYS A 127 -2.21 46.08 -0.66
N SER A 128 -1.88 44.84 -0.31
CA SER A 128 -2.13 44.26 1.01
C SER A 128 -1.20 44.79 2.11
N SER A 129 0.02 45.21 1.76
CA SER A 129 1.00 45.80 2.69
C SER A 129 0.74 47.29 2.92
N ALA A 130 0.30 48.01 1.89
CA ALA A 130 -0.02 49.43 1.97
C ALA A 130 -1.41 49.64 2.60
N GLN A 131 -1.47 50.21 3.81
CA GLN A 131 -2.72 50.56 4.49
C GLN A 131 -3.43 51.80 3.89
N LEU A 132 -3.11 52.17 2.66
CA LEU A 132 -3.78 53.24 1.94
C LEU A 132 -5.02 52.67 1.25
N GLY A 133 -6.15 52.73 1.94
CA GLY A 133 -7.45 52.44 1.33
C GLY A 133 -7.90 53.57 0.41
N GLU A 134 -8.75 53.26 -0.58
CA GLU A 134 -9.44 54.26 -1.43
C GLU A 134 -10.49 55.08 -0.67
N LYS A 135 -10.62 54.85 0.65
CA LYS A 135 -11.54 55.57 1.51
C LYS A 135 -10.91 56.89 1.93
N THR A 136 -11.70 57.95 1.90
CA THR A 136 -11.31 59.25 2.44
C THR A 136 -11.02 59.13 3.94
N GLN A 137 -9.83 59.55 4.36
CA GLN A 137 -9.43 59.56 5.78
C GLN A 137 -10.10 60.69 6.58
N GLN A 138 -10.80 61.59 5.89
CA GLN A 138 -11.54 62.69 6.47
C GLN A 138 -13.04 62.37 6.48
N ASP A 139 -13.69 62.69 7.60
CA ASP A 139 -15.12 62.55 7.78
C ASP A 139 -15.86 63.71 7.10
N LEU A 140 -16.28 63.49 5.85
CA LEU A 140 -16.96 64.49 5.03
C LEU A 140 -18.33 64.91 5.62
N GLU A 141 -18.94 64.09 6.48
CA GLU A 141 -20.25 64.41 7.10
C GLU A 141 -20.16 65.57 8.09
N LYS A 142 -18.98 65.80 8.68
CA LYS A 142 -18.76 66.86 9.68
C LYS A 142 -18.57 68.25 9.11
N TYR A 143 -18.41 68.39 7.79
CA TYR A 143 -18.14 69.68 7.16
C TYR A 143 -19.46 70.31 6.65
N PRO A 144 -19.84 71.51 7.11
CA PRO A 144 -21.05 72.16 6.63
C PRO A 144 -20.88 72.60 5.18
N LEU A 145 -21.87 72.26 4.35
CA LEU A 145 -21.95 72.70 2.96
C LEU A 145 -22.80 73.97 2.86
N ASN A 146 -22.45 74.89 1.95
CA ASN A 146 -23.31 76.03 1.63
C ASN A 146 -24.72 75.55 1.21
N THR A 147 -25.76 76.19 1.73
CA THR A 147 -27.16 75.77 1.58
C THR A 147 -27.62 75.74 0.12
N ASP A 148 -27.16 76.69 -0.70
CA ASP A 148 -27.48 76.75 -2.13
C ASP A 148 -26.85 75.58 -2.90
N ILE A 149 -25.59 75.27 -2.58
CA ILE A 149 -24.86 74.15 -3.17
C ILE A 149 -25.50 72.82 -2.75
N ARG A 150 -25.89 72.69 -1.47
CA ARG A 150 -26.59 71.52 -0.93
C ARG A 150 -27.90 71.26 -1.67
N LYS A 151 -28.69 72.31 -1.93
CA LYS A 151 -29.96 72.18 -2.67
C LYS A 151 -29.74 71.73 -4.11
N SER A 152 -28.69 72.22 -4.78
CA SER A 152 -28.38 71.80 -6.16
C SER A 152 -27.85 70.37 -6.23
N LEU A 153 -26.96 69.95 -5.32
CA LEU A 153 -26.41 68.59 -5.30
C LEU A 153 -27.44 67.53 -4.93
N ASN A 154 -28.32 67.83 -3.96
CA ASN A 154 -29.34 66.89 -3.50
C ASN A 154 -30.56 66.82 -4.44
N ASN A 155 -30.62 67.63 -5.49
CA ASN A 155 -31.71 67.57 -6.46
C ASN A 155 -31.36 66.54 -7.56
N PRO A 156 -31.92 65.32 -7.51
CA PRO A 156 -31.59 64.28 -8.48
C PRO A 156 -31.97 64.69 -9.91
N SER A 157 -32.97 65.56 -10.07
CA SER A 157 -33.43 66.04 -11.38
C SER A 157 -32.40 66.90 -12.11
N GLN A 158 -31.39 67.45 -11.42
CA GLN A 158 -30.34 68.27 -12.02
C GLN A 158 -29.06 67.49 -12.38
N ARG A 159 -28.88 66.28 -11.83
CA ARG A 159 -27.60 65.56 -11.88
C ARG A 159 -27.72 64.12 -12.37
N ILE A 160 -28.85 63.47 -12.09
CA ILE A 160 -29.10 62.08 -12.46
C ILE A 160 -29.99 62.09 -13.69
N GLU A 161 -29.50 61.55 -14.80
CA GLU A 161 -30.22 61.63 -16.07
C GLU A 161 -31.56 60.86 -16.02
N GLU A 162 -31.62 59.76 -15.27
CA GLU A 162 -32.84 58.96 -15.00
C GLU A 162 -33.96 59.79 -14.37
N SER A 163 -33.60 60.67 -13.44
CA SER A 163 -34.54 61.52 -12.70
C SER A 163 -34.86 62.81 -13.45
N ALA A 164 -33.97 63.25 -14.34
CA ALA A 164 -34.15 64.47 -15.13
C ALA A 164 -35.21 64.32 -16.22
N VAL A 165 -35.32 63.14 -16.85
CA VAL A 165 -36.25 62.89 -17.95
C VAL A 165 -36.96 61.55 -17.79
N LYS A 166 -38.30 61.60 -17.77
CA LYS A 166 -39.14 60.39 -17.74
C LYS A 166 -38.92 59.56 -19.01
N GLY A 167 -38.38 58.35 -18.85
CA GLY A 167 -38.10 57.42 -19.95
C GLY A 167 -36.64 57.35 -20.38
N TRP A 168 -35.73 58.04 -19.68
CA TRP A 168 -34.29 57.84 -19.86
C TRP A 168 -33.87 56.44 -19.38
N VAL A 169 -33.05 55.76 -20.16
CA VAL A 169 -32.53 54.41 -19.87
C VAL A 169 -31.01 54.44 -20.02
N ARG A 170 -30.28 53.98 -18.99
CA ARG A 170 -28.82 53.88 -19.04
C ARG A 170 -28.40 52.96 -20.18
N GLY A 171 -27.63 53.48 -21.13
CA GLY A 171 -27.23 52.77 -22.35
C GLY A 171 -28.13 53.03 -23.57
N GLY A 172 -29.17 53.85 -23.43
CA GLY A 172 -30.08 54.25 -24.50
C GLY A 172 -31.15 53.20 -24.83
N LEU A 173 -32.18 53.61 -25.57
CA LEU A 173 -33.16 52.67 -26.14
C LEU A 173 -32.62 52.15 -27.47
N PRO A 174 -32.56 50.82 -27.71
CA PRO A 174 -32.12 50.31 -29.00
C PRO A 174 -33.04 50.80 -30.13
N SER A 175 -32.47 51.24 -31.25
CA SER A 175 -33.23 51.88 -32.34
C SER A 175 -34.37 51.03 -32.91
N ARG A 176 -34.29 49.70 -32.76
CA ARG A 176 -35.31 48.73 -33.17
C ARG A 176 -36.56 48.76 -32.28
N GLU A 177 -36.43 49.13 -31.01
CA GLU A 177 -37.55 49.13 -30.05
C GLU A 177 -38.35 50.45 -30.05
N ILE A 178 -37.79 51.52 -30.63
CA ILE A 178 -38.43 52.85 -30.72
C ILE A 178 -39.82 52.77 -31.39
N TYR A 179 -40.01 51.85 -32.33
CA TYR A 179 -41.22 51.76 -33.15
C TYR A 179 -42.26 50.77 -32.63
N LYS A 180 -41.94 49.97 -31.59
CA LYS A 180 -42.77 48.84 -31.15
C LYS A 180 -44.16 49.24 -30.64
N ASN A 181 -44.29 50.45 -30.10
CA ASN A 181 -45.54 50.96 -29.52
C ASN A 181 -46.27 51.98 -30.41
N LYS A 182 -45.81 52.25 -31.64
CA LYS A 182 -46.54 53.10 -32.58
C LYS A 182 -47.67 52.29 -33.22
N LYS A 183 -48.93 52.66 -32.97
CA LYS A 183 -50.07 52.16 -33.74
C LYS A 183 -49.96 52.71 -35.16
N LEU A 184 -49.52 51.86 -36.09
CA LEU A 184 -49.61 52.16 -37.52
C LEU A 184 -51.08 52.01 -37.93
N GLN A 185 -51.71 53.10 -38.38
CA GLN A 185 -52.98 53.02 -39.10
C GLN A 185 -52.64 52.63 -40.54
N CYS A 186 -53.12 51.46 -40.97
CA CYS A 186 -53.11 51.10 -42.39
C CYS A 186 -54.29 51.81 -43.06
N ASN A 187 -54.04 52.45 -44.21
CA ASN A 187 -55.08 52.89 -45.14
C ASN A 187 -55.80 51.69 -45.76
#